data_AF-A0A351HCA0-F1
#
_entry.id   AF-A0A351HCA0-F1
#
_cell.length_a   1.000
_cell.length_b   1.000
_cell.length_c   1.000
_cell.angle_alpha   90.00
_cell.angle_beta   90.00
_cell.angle_gamma   90.00
#
_symmetry.space_group_name_H-M   'P 1'
#
loop_
_entity.id
_entity.type
_entity.pdbx_description
1 polymer ?
#
loop_
_entity_poly.entity_id
_entity_poly.type
_entity_poly.pdbx_seq_one_letter_code
_entity_poly.pdbx_strand_id
1 'polypeptide(L)'
;MSASKVSQSNSLLSFLGSLGAILIFALILLIAYLPNRPAPVDAQVVADRQVKADEARAAGIKKLTNLEVVNAETGTARIPIENAKLLTIASYQSEPLVSDVAEVIEAALAPPIEAAVAEDTPSPALEAAEATAHGAE
;
A
#
# COMPACT_ATOMS: atom_id res chain seq x y z
N MET A 1 71.03 -16.69 -0.19
CA MET A 1 69.91 -17.64 -0.20
C MET A 1 69.16 -17.46 -1.51
N SER A 2 69.43 -18.30 -2.51
CA SER A 2 68.81 -18.19 -3.83
C SER A 2 67.34 -18.61 -3.76
N ALA A 3 66.43 -17.70 -4.09
CA ALA A 3 65.01 -17.96 -4.09
C ALA A 3 64.68 -19.05 -5.13
N SER A 4 64.31 -20.25 -4.67
CA SER A 4 63.81 -21.31 -5.55
C SER A 4 62.47 -20.87 -6.12
N LYS A 5 62.47 -20.41 -7.38
CA LYS A 5 61.24 -20.13 -8.13
C LYS A 5 60.45 -21.43 -8.20
N VAL A 6 59.32 -21.50 -7.47
CA VAL A 6 58.44 -22.68 -7.50
C VAL A 6 58.06 -22.93 -8.95
N SER A 7 58.41 -24.12 -9.46
CA SER A 7 58.08 -24.52 -10.82
C SER A 7 56.56 -24.53 -10.99
N GLN A 8 56.04 -23.83 -12.00
CA GLN A 8 54.60 -23.66 -12.23
C GLN A 8 53.87 -25.00 -12.33
N SER A 9 54.53 -26.03 -12.87
CA SER A 9 54.02 -27.40 -12.94
C SER A 9 53.81 -28.04 -11.56
N ASN A 10 54.67 -27.75 -10.59
CA ASN A 10 54.53 -28.27 -9.22
C ASN A 10 53.35 -27.61 -8.49
N SER A 11 53.11 -26.33 -8.75
CA SER A 11 51.94 -25.61 -8.23
C SER A 11 50.63 -26.14 -8.82
N LEU A 12 50.59 -26.45 -10.11
CA LEU A 12 49.42 -27.05 -10.78
C LEU A 12 49.09 -28.45 -10.23
N LEU A 13 50.11 -29.28 -10.01
CA LEU A 13 49.92 -30.61 -9.40
C LEU A 13 49.42 -30.52 -7.96
N SER A 14 49.96 -29.59 -7.18
CA SER A 14 49.51 -29.35 -5.79
C SER A 14 48.07 -28.81 -5.76
N PHE A 15 47.73 -27.90 -6.68
CA PHE A 15 46.38 -27.39 -6.85
C PHE A 15 45.40 -28.51 -7.22
N LEU A 16 45.73 -29.33 -8.22
CA LEU A 16 44.88 -30.43 -8.67
C LEU A 16 44.72 -31.50 -7.58
N GLY A 17 45.77 -31.79 -6.81
CA GLY A 17 45.71 -32.68 -5.65
C GLY A 17 44.78 -32.15 -4.55
N SER A 18 44.90 -30.87 -4.20
CA SER A 18 44.02 -30.24 -3.20
C SER A 18 42.56 -30.16 -3.67
N LEU A 19 42.33 -29.82 -4.94
CA LEU A 19 41.00 -29.79 -5.54
C LEU A 19 40.40 -31.20 -5.58
N GLY A 20 41.18 -32.20 -5.97
CA GLY A 20 40.77 -33.61 -5.97
C GLY A 20 40.37 -34.10 -4.58
N ALA A 21 41.13 -33.75 -3.55
CA ALA A 21 40.79 -34.10 -2.17
C ALA A 21 39.45 -33.48 -1.71
N ILE A 22 39.22 -32.20 -2.03
CA ILE A 22 37.94 -31.52 -1.73
C ILE A 22 36.79 -32.20 -2.47
N LEU A 23 36.97 -32.54 -3.75
CA LEU A 23 35.92 -33.21 -4.54
C LEU A 23 35.60 -34.61 -4.02
N ILE A 24 36.61 -35.39 -3.62
CA ILE A 24 36.40 -36.70 -3.01
C ILE A 24 35.66 -36.57 -1.68
N PHE A 25 36.04 -35.59 -0.85
CA PHE A 25 35.34 -35.33 0.40
C PHE A 25 33.87 -34.92 0.17
N ALA A 26 33.61 -34.03 -0.78
CA ALA A 26 32.25 -33.65 -1.17
C ALA A 26 31.45 -34.84 -1.70
N LEU A 27 32.07 -35.74 -2.49
CA LEU A 27 31.45 -36.97 -2.97
C LEU A 27 31.05 -37.90 -1.81
N ILE A 28 31.93 -38.05 -0.80
CA ILE A 28 31.63 -38.85 0.39
C ILE A 28 30.43 -38.27 1.13
N LEU A 29 30.39 -36.95 1.36
CA LEU A 29 29.23 -36.29 1.97
C LEU A 29 27.97 -36.47 1.11
N LEU A 30 28.09 -36.38 -0.20
CA LEU A 30 26.98 -36.55 -1.13
C LEU A 30 26.43 -37.97 -1.10
N ILE A 31 27.25 -39.01 -0.92
CA ILE A 31 26.78 -40.40 -0.83
C ILE A 31 26.29 -40.74 0.58
N ALA A 32 27.02 -40.32 1.62
CA ALA A 32 26.77 -40.73 2.99
C ALA A 32 25.68 -39.90 3.68
N TYR A 33 25.59 -38.61 3.37
CA TYR A 33 24.76 -37.67 4.12
C TYR A 33 23.51 -37.22 3.36
N LEU A 34 23.60 -37.00 2.03
CA LEU A 34 22.50 -36.43 1.26
C LEU A 34 21.30 -37.39 1.08
N PRO A 35 21.47 -38.67 0.74
CA PRO A 35 20.36 -39.62 0.59
C PRO A 35 19.80 -40.05 1.95
N ASN A 36 20.64 -40.02 2.99
CA ASN A 36 20.28 -40.47 4.32
C ASN A 36 19.92 -39.32 5.27
N ARG A 37 19.66 -38.12 4.72
CA ARG A 37 19.24 -36.98 5.53
C ARG A 37 17.81 -37.23 6.02
N PRO A 38 17.58 -37.35 7.34
CA PRO A 38 16.22 -37.48 7.84
C PRO A 38 15.40 -36.26 7.43
N ALA A 39 14.15 -36.50 7.03
CA ALA A 39 13.22 -35.41 6.78
C ALA A 39 13.16 -34.50 8.03
N PRO A 40 13.04 -33.17 7.86
CA PRO A 40 12.81 -32.29 8.99
C PRO A 40 11.61 -32.82 9.79
N VAL A 41 11.76 -32.96 11.10
CA VAL A 41 10.72 -33.51 11.99
C VAL A 41 9.38 -32.79 11.85
N ASP A 42 9.41 -31.51 11.45
CA ASP A 42 8.24 -30.65 11.28
C ASP A 42 7.74 -30.54 9.84
N ALA A 43 8.32 -31.27 8.87
CA ALA A 43 7.94 -31.14 7.47
C ALA A 43 6.45 -31.44 7.23
N GLN A 44 5.91 -32.45 7.91
CA GLN A 44 4.47 -32.77 7.87
C GLN A 44 3.63 -31.68 8.54
N VAL A 45 4.04 -31.18 9.70
CA VAL A 45 3.32 -30.11 10.41
C VAL A 45 3.26 -28.81 9.61
N VAL A 46 4.34 -28.47 8.90
CA VAL A 46 4.38 -27.28 8.03
C VAL A 46 3.46 -27.45 6.82
N ALA A 47 3.46 -28.62 6.19
CA ALA A 47 2.54 -28.93 5.09
C ALA A 47 1.07 -28.84 5.55
N ASP A 48 0.75 -29.45 6.69
CA ASP A 48 -0.60 -29.42 7.26
C ASP A 48 -1.07 -28.00 7.61
N ARG A 49 -0.16 -27.16 8.12
CA ARG A 49 -0.45 -25.74 8.40
C ARG A 49 -0.71 -24.94 7.13
N GLN A 50 -0.01 -25.22 6.04
CA GLN A 50 -0.23 -24.56 4.75
C GLN A 50 -1.60 -24.94 4.18
N VAL A 51 -1.93 -26.24 4.15
CA VAL A 51 -3.22 -26.73 3.65
C VAL A 51 -4.38 -26.13 4.44
N LYS A 52 -4.30 -26.12 5.78
CA LYS A 52 -5.33 -25.50 6.64
C LYS A 52 -5.44 -23.99 6.43
N ALA A 53 -4.32 -23.31 6.19
CA ALA A 53 -4.34 -21.87 5.90
C ALA A 53 -5.02 -21.59 4.55
N ASP A 54 -4.76 -22.41 3.53
CA ASP A 54 -5.37 -22.26 2.21
C ASP A 54 -6.86 -22.61 2.23
N GLU A 55 -7.25 -23.63 2.99
CA GLU A 55 -8.66 -23.95 3.23
C GLU A 55 -9.38 -22.79 3.93
N ALA A 56 -8.78 -22.20 4.96
CA ALA A 56 -9.34 -21.05 5.66
C ALA A 56 -9.45 -19.82 4.74
N ARG A 57 -8.45 -19.56 3.87
CA ARG A 57 -8.50 -18.48 2.88
C ARG A 57 -9.60 -18.72 1.86
N ALA A 58 -9.71 -19.92 1.31
CA ALA A 58 -10.75 -20.26 0.34
C ALA A 58 -12.16 -20.15 0.95
N ALA A 59 -12.35 -20.68 2.17
CA ALA A 59 -13.60 -20.55 2.91
C ALA A 59 -13.93 -19.07 3.23
N GLY A 60 -12.91 -18.27 3.54
CA GLY A 60 -13.03 -16.82 3.73
C GLY A 60 -13.50 -16.13 2.46
N ILE A 61 -12.80 -16.31 1.33
CA ILE A 61 -13.15 -15.71 0.05
C ILE A 61 -14.58 -16.10 -0.35
N LYS A 62 -14.95 -17.38 -0.22
CA LYS A 62 -16.30 -17.87 -0.51
C LYS A 62 -17.37 -17.11 0.28
N LYS A 63 -17.11 -16.79 1.56
CA LYS A 63 -18.03 -16.02 2.42
C LYS A 63 -18.14 -14.55 2.04
N LEU A 64 -17.14 -13.97 1.37
CA LEU A 64 -17.09 -12.54 1.05
C LEU A 64 -17.63 -12.23 -0.35
N THR A 65 -17.53 -13.18 -1.29
CA THR A 65 -17.89 -12.97 -2.69
C THR A 65 -19.28 -13.50 -3.04
N ASN A 66 -19.82 -14.45 -2.27
CA ASN A 66 -21.11 -15.06 -2.57
C ASN A 66 -22.24 -14.45 -1.76
N LEU A 67 -23.42 -14.49 -2.34
CA LEU A 67 -24.67 -14.15 -1.68
C LEU A 67 -25.17 -15.39 -0.93
N GLU A 68 -25.35 -15.27 0.38
CA GLU A 68 -25.75 -16.38 1.25
C GLU A 68 -26.75 -15.89 2.30
N VAL A 69 -27.83 -16.64 2.54
CA VAL A 69 -28.76 -16.34 3.62
C VAL A 69 -28.12 -16.79 4.94
N VAL A 70 -27.74 -15.85 5.80
CA VAL A 70 -27.05 -16.11 7.07
C VAL A 70 -28.04 -16.61 8.12
N ASN A 71 -29.26 -16.10 8.10
CA ASN A 71 -30.32 -16.54 8.99
C ASN A 71 -31.68 -16.38 8.28
N ALA A 72 -32.34 -17.50 8.01
CA ALA A 72 -33.64 -17.52 7.33
C ALA A 72 -34.81 -17.09 8.24
N GLU A 73 -34.68 -17.26 9.55
CA GLU A 73 -35.71 -16.90 10.53
C GLU A 73 -35.78 -15.37 10.74
N THR A 74 -34.63 -14.70 10.70
CA THR A 74 -34.52 -13.23 10.81
C THR A 74 -34.43 -12.53 9.45
N GLY A 75 -34.55 -13.27 8.35
CA GLY A 75 -34.44 -12.73 6.98
C GLY A 75 -33.10 -12.08 6.65
N THR A 76 -32.03 -12.42 7.38
CA THR A 76 -30.72 -11.76 7.25
C THR A 76 -29.88 -12.48 6.19
N ALA A 77 -29.54 -11.76 5.11
CA ALA A 77 -28.67 -12.26 4.04
C ALA A 77 -27.35 -11.50 4.01
N ARG A 78 -26.26 -12.20 3.72
CA ARG A 78 -24.96 -11.62 3.41
C ARG A 78 -24.91 -11.29 1.94
N ILE A 79 -24.71 -10.02 1.63
CA ILE A 79 -24.46 -9.52 0.29
C ILE A 79 -22.96 -9.52 -0.01
N PRO A 80 -22.54 -9.76 -1.27
CA PRO A 80 -21.15 -9.62 -1.69
C PRO A 80 -20.60 -8.22 -1.41
N ILE A 81 -19.31 -8.13 -1.04
CA ILE A 81 -18.66 -6.84 -0.70
C ILE A 81 -18.81 -5.81 -1.81
N GLU A 82 -18.66 -6.23 -3.07
CA GLU A 82 -18.74 -5.32 -4.22
C GLU A 82 -20.10 -4.64 -4.31
N ASN A 83 -21.17 -5.39 -4.06
CA ASN A 83 -22.54 -4.87 -4.04
C ASN A 83 -22.78 -4.00 -2.79
N ALA A 84 -22.28 -4.43 -1.62
CA ALA A 84 -22.38 -3.64 -0.39
C ALA A 84 -21.73 -2.25 -0.56
N LYS A 85 -20.54 -2.21 -1.16
CA LYS A 85 -19.82 -0.97 -1.47
C LYS A 85 -20.65 -0.04 -2.36
N LEU A 86 -21.23 -0.57 -3.45
CA LEU A 86 -22.05 0.23 -4.36
C LEU A 86 -23.30 0.76 -3.66
N LEU A 87 -23.96 -0.05 -2.82
CA LEU A 87 -25.12 0.38 -2.05
C LEU A 87 -24.76 1.48 -1.04
N THR A 88 -23.60 1.39 -0.39
CA THR A 88 -23.10 2.46 0.50
C THR A 88 -22.82 3.74 -0.28
N ILE A 89 -22.17 3.67 -1.44
CA ILE A 89 -21.93 4.88 -2.26
C ILE A 89 -23.27 5.49 -2.70
N ALA A 90 -24.21 4.66 -3.14
CA ALA A 90 -25.53 5.10 -3.55
C ALA A 90 -26.29 5.77 -2.39
N SER A 91 -26.20 5.26 -1.16
CA SER A 91 -26.84 5.89 0.00
C SER A 91 -26.33 7.31 0.23
N TYR A 92 -25.00 7.52 0.15
CA TYR A 92 -24.40 8.85 0.28
C TYR A 92 -24.74 9.80 -0.87
N GLN A 93 -24.98 9.30 -2.08
CA GLN A 93 -25.37 10.12 -3.23
C GLN A 93 -26.87 10.46 -3.24
N SER A 94 -27.69 9.68 -2.53
CA SER A 94 -29.14 9.81 -2.47
C SER A 94 -29.67 10.63 -1.30
N GLU A 95 -28.80 11.03 -0.35
CA GLU A 95 -29.10 12.11 0.59
C GLU A 95 -28.87 13.44 -0.13
N PRO A 96 -29.91 14.14 -0.63
CA PRO A 96 -29.72 15.49 -1.09
C PRO A 96 -29.37 16.34 0.13
N LEU A 97 -28.47 17.28 -0.10
CA LEU A 97 -28.13 18.39 0.77
C LEU A 97 -29.40 19.21 1.10
N VAL A 98 -30.25 18.71 2.01
CA VAL A 98 -31.47 19.41 2.45
C VAL A 98 -31.13 20.68 3.23
N SER A 99 -29.86 20.90 3.59
CA SER A 99 -29.36 22.18 4.11
C SER A 99 -29.06 23.19 3.01
N ASP A 100 -28.41 22.78 1.92
CA ASP A 100 -27.78 23.75 1.01
C ASP A 100 -28.78 24.37 0.03
N VAL A 101 -29.90 23.69 -0.24
CA VAL A 101 -30.96 24.22 -1.12
C VAL A 101 -31.93 25.12 -0.34
N ALA A 102 -32.13 24.89 0.95
CA ALA A 102 -32.96 25.76 1.79
C ALA A 102 -32.34 27.16 1.96
N GLU A 103 -31.02 27.24 2.13
CA GLU A 103 -30.29 28.52 2.26
C GLU A 103 -30.26 29.31 0.94
N VAL A 104 -30.15 28.64 -0.21
CA VAL A 104 -30.14 29.29 -1.52
C VAL A 104 -31.53 29.81 -1.94
N ILE A 105 -32.61 29.14 -1.51
CA ILE A 105 -33.99 29.59 -1.83
C ILE A 105 -34.37 30.81 -0.99
N GLU A 106 -33.91 30.92 0.26
CA GLU A 106 -34.17 32.11 1.10
C GLU A 106 -33.41 33.35 0.60
N ALA A 107 -32.18 33.16 0.09
CA ALA A 107 -31.40 34.24 -0.53
C ALA A 107 -32.00 34.77 -1.86
N ALA A 108 -32.80 33.95 -2.56
CA ALA A 108 -33.42 34.32 -3.83
C ALA A 108 -34.81 35.00 -3.69
N LEU A 109 -35.35 35.10 -2.46
CA LEU A 109 -36.69 35.64 -2.19
C LEU A 109 -36.68 37.06 -1.56
N ALA A 110 -35.62 37.85 -1.77
CA ALA A 110 -35.64 39.29 -1.53
C ALA A 110 -35.87 40.04 -2.86
N PRO A 111 -36.92 40.86 -3.03
CA PRO A 111 -37.24 41.50 -4.30
C PRO A 111 -36.25 42.62 -4.67
N PRO A 112 -36.00 42.88 -5.97
CA PRO A 112 -35.13 43.96 -6.42
C PRO A 112 -35.94 45.27 -6.47
N ILE A 113 -35.46 46.32 -5.79
CA ILE A 113 -35.96 47.68 -6.02
C ILE A 113 -34.80 48.52 -6.52
N GLU A 114 -34.79 48.75 -7.83
CA GLU A 114 -34.11 49.88 -8.47
C GLU A 114 -34.65 51.19 -7.90
N ALA A 115 -33.78 52.15 -7.56
CA ALA A 115 -33.90 53.55 -8.02
C ALA A 115 -32.91 54.49 -7.30
N ALA A 116 -32.41 55.44 -8.10
CA ALA A 116 -31.88 56.75 -7.75
C ALA A 116 -30.42 56.84 -7.27
N VAL A 117 -29.54 57.77 -7.70
CA VAL A 117 -29.37 58.74 -8.81
C VAL A 117 -28.28 59.70 -8.29
N ALA A 118 -27.43 60.24 -9.18
CA ALA A 118 -26.54 61.41 -9.00
C ALA A 118 -25.35 61.23 -8.03
N GLU A 119 -24.14 61.75 -8.22
CA GLU A 119 -23.50 62.71 -9.14
C GLU A 119 -21.97 62.51 -8.93
N ASP A 120 -21.16 62.34 -9.97
CA ASP A 120 -20.36 63.39 -10.63
C ASP A 120 -19.17 63.95 -9.81
N THR A 121 -17.97 63.36 -10.07
CA THR A 121 -16.56 63.86 -10.10
C THR A 121 -16.01 64.90 -9.10
N PRO A 122 -14.67 65.21 -9.05
CA PRO A 122 -13.46 64.55 -9.57
C PRO A 122 -12.29 64.42 -8.55
N SER A 123 -11.27 63.63 -8.92
CA SER A 123 -9.88 63.68 -8.41
C SER A 123 -9.17 64.96 -8.89
N PRO A 124 -8.25 65.59 -8.13
CA PRO A 124 -6.82 65.38 -8.44
C PRO A 124 -5.84 65.60 -7.26
N ALA A 125 -4.54 65.44 -7.57
CA ALA A 125 -3.34 66.03 -6.94
C ALA A 125 -2.65 65.21 -5.84
N LEU A 126 -1.48 64.60 -6.08
CA LEU A 126 -0.10 65.15 -6.19
C LEU A 126 0.67 64.61 -4.96
N GLU A 127 1.59 63.66 -5.13
CA GLU A 127 3.02 63.90 -5.38
C GLU A 127 3.81 64.27 -4.10
N ALA A 128 4.82 63.44 -3.83
CA ALA A 128 6.06 63.71 -3.08
C ALA A 128 6.00 64.22 -1.61
N ALA A 129 6.51 63.40 -0.70
CA ALA A 129 7.49 63.77 0.35
C ALA A 129 7.94 62.46 1.03
N GLU A 130 9.08 61.89 0.66
CA GLU A 130 10.41 62.26 1.17
C GLU A 130 10.66 61.67 2.57
N ALA A 131 11.64 60.76 2.59
CA ALA A 131 12.26 60.21 3.79
C ALA A 131 12.86 61.33 4.65
N THR A 132 12.72 61.25 5.98
CA THR A 132 13.81 61.36 6.98
C THR A 132 13.27 61.60 8.40
N ALA A 133 14.14 61.26 9.37
CA ALA A 133 14.09 61.52 10.82
C ALA A 133 13.39 60.43 11.67
N HIS A 134 14.11 59.49 12.31
CA HIS A 134 15.08 59.64 13.41
C HIS A 134 14.43 59.88 14.79
N GLY A 135 14.73 58.98 15.73
CA GLY A 135 14.36 59.02 17.16
C GLY A 135 14.05 57.60 17.64
N ALA A 136 14.99 56.85 18.22
CA ALA A 136 15.26 56.85 19.68
C ALA A 136 13.94 56.61 20.44
N GLU A 137 13.71 55.46 21.08
CA GLU A 137 14.53 54.82 22.11
C GLU A 137 14.43 53.28 22.11
#